data_AF-A0A378T514-F1
#
_entry.id   AF-A0A378T514-F1
#
_cell.length_a   1.000
_cell.length_b   1.000
_cell.length_c   1.000
_cell.angle_alpha   90.00
_cell.angle_beta   90.00
_cell.angle_gamma   90.00
#
_symmetry.space_group_name_H-M   'P 1'
#
loop_
_entity.id
_entity.type
_entity.pdbx_description
1 polymer ?
#
loop_
_entity_poly.entity_id
_entity_poly.type
_entity_poly.pdbx_seq_one_letter_code
_entity_poly.pdbx_strand_id
1 'polypeptide(L)'
;MEFRNDQRQALSASWLLRFAGEAGYDVSQTSLSFAPFIIGPQAEGAFNITVTPASQHPWITAVASDPAEQDRIDNLARQSGDRVAAGDLGGLVWYSSTLVAEPDMLALPYMDRTLEQLMNQTRFVGWGRVSSGILLEFREELPEGQPNPDNNPFVVHRALIDVHIAAPGPARGPFTEPMAHRFLEEVAAVCTLFLGRAVDFPPMIMPSSDEAIPDLNTRLSDPNIGTLTRDGVLLDIYGDLFLRGGLESVNRARNALLSYDSAIRQNREQAALILYVVAAECLTNPYQPWKTERLTTRFIKFFDELMPDDLDALVQHDNFEAAFEIRRGSRTARALRREFLSAIYNQRSEPVHEGLSASFQGMAGMGGRAHLRRALASQFAKWAILRFLESPRTSLVGHPATAPLEES
;
A
#
# COMPACT_ATOMS: atom_id res chain seq x y z
N MET A 1 4.01 -21.52 11.94
CA MET A 1 3.48 -20.91 10.70
C MET A 1 3.72 -21.93 9.59
N GLU A 2 2.69 -22.37 8.88
CA GLU A 2 2.87 -23.36 7.81
C GLU A 2 3.04 -22.64 6.47
N PHE A 3 4.23 -22.74 5.87
CA PHE A 3 4.49 -22.13 4.57
C PHE A 3 3.78 -22.88 3.45
N ARG A 4 3.23 -22.14 2.50
CA ARG A 4 2.77 -22.68 1.22
C ARG A 4 3.95 -23.24 0.42
N ASN A 5 3.69 -24.13 -0.53
CA ASN A 5 4.75 -24.80 -1.28
C ASN A 5 5.65 -23.83 -2.07
N ASP A 6 5.08 -22.80 -2.68
CA ASP A 6 5.80 -21.71 -3.35
C ASP A 6 6.75 -20.96 -2.40
N GLN A 7 6.29 -20.70 -1.17
CA GLN A 7 7.10 -20.05 -0.13
C GLN A 7 8.25 -20.96 0.33
N ARG A 8 8.01 -22.27 0.49
CA ARG A 8 9.05 -23.24 0.84
C ARG A 8 10.13 -23.31 -0.25
N GLN A 9 9.73 -23.31 -1.52
CA GLN A 9 10.62 -23.30 -2.68
C GLN A 9 11.52 -22.06 -2.66
N ALA A 10 10.93 -20.86 -2.58
CA ALA A 10 11.66 -19.60 -2.57
C ALA A 10 12.61 -19.46 -1.36
N LEU A 11 12.15 -19.86 -0.17
CA LEU A 11 12.97 -19.81 1.05
C LEU A 11 14.14 -20.81 0.98
N SER A 12 13.91 -22.02 0.47
CA SER A 12 14.97 -23.03 0.30
C SER A 12 16.03 -22.58 -0.70
N ALA A 13 15.62 -21.94 -1.80
CA ALA A 13 16.54 -21.33 -2.76
C ALA A 13 17.37 -20.20 -2.14
N SER A 14 16.75 -19.37 -1.29
CA SER A 14 17.44 -18.26 -0.62
C SER A 14 18.44 -18.76 0.44
N TRP A 15 18.13 -19.85 1.15
CA TRP A 15 19.07 -20.52 2.05
C TRP A 15 20.23 -21.17 1.29
N LEU A 16 19.95 -21.84 0.16
CA LEU A 16 20.99 -22.41 -0.68
C LEU A 16 21.95 -21.32 -1.18
N LEU A 17 21.44 -20.17 -1.60
CA LEU A 17 22.26 -19.02 -1.98
C LEU A 17 23.19 -18.59 -0.84
N ARG A 18 22.66 -18.43 0.38
CA ARG A 18 23.47 -18.08 1.55
C ARG A 18 24.57 -19.10 1.78
N PHE A 19 24.22 -20.38 1.83
CA PHE A 19 25.18 -21.46 2.08
C PHE A 19 26.21 -21.60 0.96
N ALA A 20 25.85 -21.35 -0.29
CA ALA A 20 26.79 -21.32 -1.40
C ALA A 20 27.82 -20.19 -1.22
N GLY A 21 27.36 -18.99 -0.81
CA GLY A 21 28.25 -17.88 -0.49
C GLY A 21 29.19 -18.19 0.69
N GLU A 22 28.66 -18.74 1.78
CA GLU A 22 29.45 -19.18 2.94
C GLU A 22 30.45 -20.30 2.59
N ALA A 23 30.13 -21.13 1.60
CA ALA A 23 31.00 -22.18 1.06
C ALA A 23 32.08 -21.67 0.07
N GLY A 24 32.07 -20.37 -0.26
CA GLY A 24 33.06 -19.70 -1.10
C GLY A 24 32.72 -19.66 -2.59
N TYR A 25 31.49 -20.00 -3.00
CA TYR A 25 31.07 -19.87 -4.39
C TYR A 25 30.73 -18.41 -4.73
N ASP A 26 30.92 -18.04 -6.00
CA ASP A 26 30.41 -16.78 -6.53
C ASP A 26 28.87 -16.83 -6.55
N VAL A 27 28.25 -15.87 -5.85
CA VAL A 27 26.80 -15.75 -5.70
C VAL A 27 26.22 -14.57 -6.49
N SER A 28 27.00 -13.99 -7.42
CA SER A 28 26.51 -12.94 -8.31
C SER A 28 25.27 -13.41 -9.07
N GLN A 29 24.13 -12.76 -8.81
CA GLN A 29 22.86 -13.07 -9.45
C GLN A 29 22.66 -12.16 -10.65
N THR A 30 22.32 -12.75 -11.79
CA THR A 30 21.98 -12.01 -13.02
C THR A 30 20.58 -12.34 -13.55
N SER A 31 19.90 -13.33 -12.98
CA SER A 31 18.58 -13.77 -13.45
C SER A 31 17.45 -13.19 -12.59
N LEU A 32 16.56 -12.42 -13.22
CA LEU A 32 15.23 -12.04 -12.68
C LEU A 32 14.21 -13.19 -12.79
N SER A 33 14.60 -14.36 -13.32
CA SER A 33 13.71 -15.52 -13.43
C SER A 33 13.68 -16.32 -12.14
N PHE A 34 12.47 -16.62 -11.67
CA PHE A 34 12.21 -17.46 -10.50
C PHE A 34 12.26 -18.97 -10.81
N ALA A 35 12.31 -19.34 -12.09
CA ALA A 35 12.41 -20.74 -12.54
C ALA A 35 12.93 -20.81 -13.99
N PRO A 36 14.19 -21.24 -14.23
CA PRO A 36 15.20 -21.55 -13.23
C PRO A 36 15.77 -20.29 -12.56
N PHE A 37 16.05 -20.40 -11.26
CA PHE A 37 16.87 -19.44 -10.53
C PHE A 37 18.33 -19.89 -10.61
N ILE A 38 19.26 -19.00 -10.95
CA ILE A 38 20.67 -19.35 -11.19
C ILE A 38 21.55 -18.61 -10.20
N ILE A 39 22.39 -19.37 -9.48
CA ILE A 39 23.39 -18.85 -8.55
C ILE A 39 24.74 -18.86 -9.26
N GLY A 40 25.41 -17.71 -9.32
CA GLY A 40 26.70 -17.54 -9.96
C GLY A 40 26.61 -16.99 -11.40
N PRO A 41 27.77 -16.64 -11.98
CA PRO A 41 27.85 -15.98 -13.27
C PRO A 41 27.34 -16.86 -14.42
N GLN A 42 26.58 -16.25 -15.34
CA GLN A 42 26.11 -16.90 -16.58
C GLN A 42 27.11 -16.80 -17.74
N ALA A 43 28.38 -16.50 -17.45
CA ALA A 43 29.43 -16.46 -18.46
C ALA A 43 29.78 -17.88 -18.92
N GLU A 44 30.10 -18.05 -20.20
CA GLU A 44 30.51 -19.33 -20.76
C GLU A 44 31.73 -19.88 -20.01
N GLY A 45 31.64 -21.13 -19.53
CA GLY A 45 32.69 -21.79 -18.75
C GLY A 45 32.79 -21.39 -17.27
N ALA A 46 31.95 -20.48 -16.78
CA ALA A 46 31.92 -20.11 -15.37
C ALA A 46 31.03 -21.06 -14.54
N PHE A 47 31.44 -21.32 -13.29
CA PHE A 47 30.67 -22.18 -12.39
C PHE A 47 29.34 -21.52 -12.00
N ASN A 48 28.25 -22.26 -12.13
CA ASN A 48 26.92 -21.83 -11.70
C ASN A 48 26.09 -23.01 -11.17
N ILE A 49 25.06 -22.68 -10.40
CA ILE A 49 24.09 -23.63 -9.86
C ILE A 49 22.72 -23.27 -10.42
N THR A 50 22.12 -24.21 -11.14
CA THR A 50 20.75 -24.09 -11.64
C THR A 50 19.78 -24.66 -10.62
N VAL A 51 18.86 -23.82 -10.13
CA VAL A 51 17.86 -24.18 -9.12
C VAL A 51 16.47 -24.21 -9.75
N THR A 52 15.76 -25.32 -9.56
CA THR A 52 14.39 -25.51 -10.06
C THR A 52 13.44 -25.92 -8.93
N PRO A 53 12.15 -25.55 -9.00
CA PRO A 53 11.19 -25.90 -7.97
C PRO A 53 10.90 -27.41 -7.89
N ALA A 54 10.79 -27.96 -6.67
CA ALA A 54 10.35 -29.32 -6.41
C ALA A 54 9.17 -29.35 -5.43
N SER A 55 8.40 -30.44 -5.42
CA SER A 55 7.22 -30.61 -4.54
C SER A 55 7.55 -31.31 -3.21
N GLN A 56 8.72 -31.93 -3.10
CA GLN A 56 9.18 -32.66 -1.92
C GLN A 56 10.44 -32.01 -1.37
N HIS A 57 10.72 -32.18 -0.07
CA HIS A 57 11.94 -31.71 0.59
C HIS A 57 13.19 -32.10 -0.25
N PRO A 58 14.15 -31.17 -0.47
CA PRO A 58 14.28 -29.82 0.09
C PRO A 58 13.48 -28.72 -0.66
N TRP A 59 12.44 -29.11 -1.39
CA TRP A 59 11.56 -28.28 -2.22
C TRP A 59 12.25 -27.61 -3.41
N ILE A 60 13.52 -27.92 -3.66
CA ILE A 60 14.27 -27.48 -4.82
C ILE A 60 15.12 -28.63 -5.36
N THR A 61 15.42 -28.57 -6.66
CA THR A 61 16.47 -29.36 -7.30
C THR A 61 17.58 -28.41 -7.72
N ALA A 62 18.80 -28.64 -7.23
CA ALA A 62 19.98 -27.85 -7.55
C ALA A 62 20.95 -28.66 -8.42
N VAL A 63 21.34 -28.12 -9.57
CA VAL A 63 22.26 -28.77 -10.52
C VAL A 63 23.49 -27.89 -10.68
N ALA A 64 24.66 -28.41 -10.32
CA ALA A 64 25.93 -27.76 -10.52
C ALA A 64 26.34 -27.83 -12.00
N SER A 65 26.92 -26.76 -12.54
CA SER A 65 27.49 -26.76 -13.88
C SER A 65 28.72 -27.68 -13.99
N ASP A 66 29.43 -27.90 -12.88
CA ASP A 66 30.50 -28.88 -12.75
C ASP A 66 30.01 -30.11 -11.97
N PRO A 67 29.92 -31.29 -12.60
CA PRO A 67 29.50 -32.53 -11.93
C PRO A 67 30.37 -32.92 -10.73
N ALA A 68 31.63 -32.49 -10.66
CA ALA A 68 32.52 -32.79 -9.53
C ALA A 68 32.06 -32.13 -8.22
N GLU A 69 31.31 -31.03 -8.31
CA GLU A 69 30.78 -30.29 -7.14
C GLU A 69 29.34 -30.70 -6.77
N GLN A 70 28.70 -31.59 -7.54
CA GLN A 70 27.28 -31.91 -7.38
C GLN A 70 26.95 -32.46 -5.98
N ASP A 71 27.74 -33.39 -5.45
CA ASP A 71 27.52 -33.96 -4.11
C ASP A 71 27.56 -32.89 -3.01
N ARG A 72 28.42 -31.88 -3.18
CA ARG A 72 28.54 -30.75 -2.26
C ARG A 72 27.30 -29.86 -2.37
N ILE A 73 26.85 -29.53 -3.58
CA ILE A 73 25.64 -28.74 -3.81
C ILE A 73 24.38 -29.46 -3.30
N ASP A 74 24.25 -30.76 -3.50
CA ASP A 74 23.13 -31.56 -2.98
C ASP A 74 23.09 -31.54 -1.45
N ASN A 75 24.26 -31.55 -0.79
CA ASN A 75 24.32 -31.41 0.66
C ASN A 75 23.88 -30.01 1.12
N LEU A 76 24.30 -28.94 0.43
CA LEU A 76 23.85 -27.58 0.75
C LEU A 76 22.34 -27.41 0.52
N ALA A 77 21.80 -28.00 -0.56
CA ALA A 77 20.36 -27.99 -0.84
C ALA A 77 19.57 -28.77 0.22
N ARG A 78 20.09 -29.90 0.71
CA ARG A 78 19.46 -30.62 1.83
C ARG A 78 19.41 -29.77 3.10
N GLN A 79 20.54 -29.14 3.45
CA GLN A 79 20.63 -28.24 4.61
C GLN A 79 19.67 -27.05 4.48
N SER A 80 19.48 -26.50 3.28
CA SER A 80 18.52 -25.42 3.04
C SER A 80 17.09 -25.90 3.30
N GLY A 81 16.71 -27.08 2.82
CA GLY A 81 15.43 -27.71 3.15
C GLY A 81 15.24 -27.95 4.65
N ASP A 82 16.29 -28.38 5.36
CA ASP A 82 16.23 -28.60 6.81
C ASP A 82 15.96 -27.31 7.59
N ARG A 83 16.54 -26.18 7.17
CA ARG A 83 16.24 -24.85 7.73
C ARG A 83 14.79 -24.45 7.52
N VAL A 84 14.27 -24.65 6.30
CA VAL A 84 12.86 -24.37 5.98
C VAL A 84 11.91 -25.26 6.80
N ALA A 85 12.23 -26.54 6.95
CA ALA A 85 11.45 -27.48 7.76
C ALA A 85 11.42 -27.07 9.24
N ALA A 86 12.50 -26.50 9.76
CA ALA A 86 12.58 -25.95 11.11
C ALA A 86 11.84 -24.59 11.27
N GLY A 87 11.35 -23.99 10.19
CA GLY A 87 10.73 -22.66 10.20
C GLY A 87 11.73 -21.51 10.36
N ASP A 88 13.00 -21.75 10.03
CA ASP A 88 14.07 -20.77 10.11
C ASP A 88 14.01 -19.79 8.92
N LEU A 89 13.59 -18.56 9.18
CA LEU A 89 13.56 -17.48 8.19
C LEU A 89 14.93 -16.84 7.98
N GLY A 90 15.93 -17.16 8.81
CA GLY A 90 17.23 -16.51 8.79
C GLY A 90 17.22 -15.17 9.53
N GLY A 91 17.78 -14.14 8.91
CA GLY A 91 17.95 -12.81 9.50
C GLY A 91 17.04 -11.76 8.85
N LEU A 92 17.53 -10.53 8.80
CA LEU A 92 16.91 -9.43 8.07
C LEU A 92 17.79 -9.05 6.87
N VAL A 93 17.14 -8.86 5.72
CA VAL A 93 17.75 -8.34 4.51
C VAL A 93 17.17 -6.97 4.25
N TRP A 94 18.03 -5.95 4.21
CA TRP A 94 17.64 -4.57 4.00
C TRP A 94 17.57 -4.21 2.52
N TYR A 95 16.50 -3.52 2.15
CA TYR A 95 16.24 -2.97 0.84
C TYR A 95 15.94 -1.47 0.96
N SER A 96 16.44 -0.69 0.01
CA SER A 96 16.26 0.76 -0.06
C SER A 96 15.72 1.20 -1.43
N SER A 97 14.85 2.21 -1.44
CA SER A 97 14.48 2.96 -2.64
C SER A 97 14.05 4.38 -2.25
N THR A 98 14.04 5.31 -3.20
CA THR A 98 13.57 6.67 -2.98
C THR A 98 12.27 6.88 -3.74
N LEU A 99 11.19 7.16 -3.01
CA LEU A 99 9.93 7.60 -3.59
C LEU A 99 9.95 9.12 -3.76
N VAL A 100 9.15 9.61 -4.70
CA VAL A 100 9.10 11.03 -5.00
C VAL A 100 7.65 11.51 -5.02
N ALA A 101 7.31 12.45 -4.15
CA ALA A 101 5.99 13.05 -4.17
C ALA A 101 5.83 13.98 -5.38
N GLU A 102 4.60 14.07 -5.92
CA GLU A 102 4.25 15.11 -6.88
C GLU A 102 4.57 16.49 -6.24
N PRO A 103 5.19 17.41 -6.99
CA PRO A 103 5.35 18.78 -6.53
C PRO A 103 3.96 19.41 -6.32
N ASP A 104 3.88 20.40 -5.43
CA ASP A 104 2.68 21.23 -5.31
C ASP A 104 2.45 21.94 -6.65
N MET A 105 1.39 21.57 -7.35
CA MET A 105 1.10 22.02 -8.71
C MET A 105 -0.10 22.94 -8.71
N LEU A 106 0.15 24.24 -8.46
CA LEU A 106 -0.74 25.32 -8.92
C LEU A 106 -0.63 25.55 -10.45
N ALA A 107 -0.44 24.49 -11.23
CA ALA A 107 -0.41 24.58 -12.69
C ALA A 107 -1.85 24.49 -13.25
N LEU A 108 -2.18 25.38 -14.19
CA LEU A 108 -3.51 25.54 -14.79
C LEU A 108 -4.25 24.23 -15.19
N PRO A 109 -3.61 23.17 -15.72
CA PRO A 109 -4.31 21.92 -16.05
C PRO A 109 -4.71 21.04 -14.84
N TYR A 110 -4.33 21.41 -13.61
CA TYR A 110 -4.61 20.64 -12.39
C TYR A 110 -5.56 21.35 -11.41
N MET A 111 -6.22 22.44 -11.86
CA MET A 111 -7.09 23.26 -11.01
C MET A 111 -8.26 22.46 -10.38
N ASP A 112 -8.70 21.37 -11.03
CA ASP A 112 -9.75 20.50 -10.48
C ASP A 112 -9.28 19.65 -9.28
N ARG A 113 -7.96 19.51 -9.09
CA ARG A 113 -7.33 18.83 -7.94
C ARG A 113 -6.89 19.82 -6.85
N THR A 114 -6.84 21.11 -7.13
CA THR A 114 -6.30 22.11 -6.19
C THR A 114 -7.04 22.12 -4.86
N LEU A 115 -8.38 22.08 -4.86
CA LEU A 115 -9.14 22.07 -3.61
C LEU A 115 -8.91 20.76 -2.81
N GLU A 116 -8.85 19.62 -3.49
CA GLU A 116 -8.51 18.33 -2.87
C GLU A 116 -7.12 18.37 -2.21
N GLN A 117 -6.12 18.92 -2.90
CA GLN A 117 -4.77 19.06 -2.37
C GLN A 117 -4.74 20.03 -1.18
N LEU A 118 -5.36 21.21 -1.28
CA LEU A 118 -5.41 22.18 -0.19
C LEU A 118 -6.08 21.61 1.07
N MET A 119 -7.11 20.79 0.90
CA MET A 119 -7.84 20.17 2.03
C MET A 119 -7.08 19.00 2.67
N ASN A 120 -6.20 18.31 1.92
CA ASN A 120 -5.59 17.07 2.35
C ASN A 120 -4.06 17.13 2.54
N GLN A 121 -3.39 18.19 2.09
CA GLN A 121 -1.94 18.24 2.12
C GLN A 121 -1.38 18.24 3.55
N THR A 122 -0.25 17.56 3.73
CA THR A 122 0.52 17.57 4.97
C THR A 122 2.01 17.69 4.65
N ARG A 123 2.72 18.53 5.42
CA ARG A 123 4.17 18.67 5.35
C ARG A 123 4.81 17.90 6.50
N PHE A 124 5.83 17.09 6.18
CA PHE A 124 6.61 16.34 7.17
C PHE A 124 8.05 16.20 6.68
N VAL A 125 9.01 16.41 7.58
CA VAL A 125 10.45 16.27 7.31
C VAL A 125 11.06 15.51 8.49
N GLY A 126 11.94 14.55 8.18
CA GLY A 126 12.60 13.71 9.16
C GLY A 126 12.15 12.26 9.12
N TRP A 127 12.48 11.52 10.19
CA TRP A 127 12.29 10.09 10.27
C TRP A 127 10.89 9.70 10.73
N GLY A 128 10.33 8.67 10.09
CA GLY A 128 9.11 8.01 10.50
C GLY A 128 9.15 6.52 10.18
N ARG A 129 8.11 5.79 10.56
CA ARG A 129 7.94 4.38 10.17
C ARG A 129 6.50 4.09 9.77
N VAL A 130 6.31 3.13 8.87
CA VAL A 130 4.98 2.55 8.61
C VAL A 130 4.73 1.38 9.54
N SER A 131 5.75 0.56 9.79
CA SER A 131 5.69 -0.57 10.70
C SER A 131 7.06 -0.83 11.32
N SER A 132 7.16 -1.83 12.20
CA SER A 132 8.39 -2.17 12.91
C SER A 132 9.55 -2.54 11.98
N GLY A 133 9.30 -2.98 10.74
CA GLY A 133 10.31 -3.34 9.75
C GLY A 133 10.44 -2.37 8.57
N ILE A 134 9.78 -1.21 8.60
CA ILE A 134 9.74 -0.26 7.47
C ILE A 134 10.02 1.15 7.98
N LEU A 135 11.21 1.66 7.70
CA LEU A 135 11.65 3.01 8.06
C LEU A 135 11.56 3.94 6.85
N LEU A 136 11.27 5.21 7.13
CA LEU A 136 11.13 6.27 6.14
C LEU A 136 11.92 7.51 6.58
N GLU A 137 12.65 8.14 5.67
CA GLU A 137 13.22 9.47 5.86
C GLU A 137 12.63 10.43 4.83
N PHE A 138 11.94 11.46 5.32
CA PHE A 138 11.35 12.50 4.48
C PHE A 138 12.32 13.67 4.36
N ARG A 139 12.71 13.99 3.13
CA ARG A 139 13.56 15.14 2.76
C ARG A 139 12.81 16.03 1.78
N GLU A 140 13.16 17.31 1.73
CA GLU A 140 12.60 18.25 0.76
C GLU A 140 13.62 18.59 -0.32
N GLU A 141 13.17 18.54 -1.58
CA GLU A 141 13.93 19.10 -2.70
C GLU A 141 13.55 20.59 -2.82
N LEU A 142 14.49 21.47 -2.47
CA LEU A 142 14.34 22.91 -2.63
C LEU A 142 14.68 23.30 -4.09
N PRO A 143 13.87 24.15 -4.74
CA PRO A 143 14.21 24.69 -6.06
C PRO A 143 15.55 25.44 -6.01
N GLU A 144 16.39 25.27 -7.03
CA GLU A 144 17.66 25.99 -7.14
C GLU A 144 17.44 27.51 -7.03
N GLY A 145 18.18 28.16 -6.12
CA GLY A 145 18.17 29.61 -5.94
C GLY A 145 17.15 30.18 -4.96
N GLN A 146 16.33 29.35 -4.30
CA GLN A 146 15.51 29.82 -3.17
C GLN A 146 16.30 29.73 -1.85
N PRO A 147 16.38 30.83 -1.07
CA PRO A 147 16.88 30.73 0.30
C PRO A 147 15.93 29.87 1.14
N ASN A 148 16.45 29.31 2.23
CA ASN A 148 15.82 28.43 3.23
C ASN A 148 14.28 28.55 3.30
N PRO A 149 13.53 27.44 3.41
CA PRO A 149 12.09 27.42 3.19
C PRO A 149 11.40 28.43 4.10
N ASP A 150 10.84 29.49 3.49
CA ASP A 150 9.86 30.32 4.16
C ASP A 150 8.77 29.38 4.69
N ASN A 151 8.34 29.59 5.93
CA ASN A 151 7.25 28.84 6.59
C ASN A 151 5.87 29.10 5.94
N ASN A 152 5.81 29.28 4.61
CA ASN A 152 4.60 29.49 3.87
C ASN A 152 3.86 28.15 3.73
N PRO A 153 2.71 27.95 4.39
CA PRO A 153 1.94 26.71 4.30
C PRO A 153 1.33 26.48 2.90
N PHE A 154 1.37 27.49 2.02
CA PHE A 154 0.93 27.41 0.63
C PHE A 154 2.05 27.01 -0.35
N VAL A 155 3.25 26.72 0.14
CA VAL A 155 4.38 26.22 -0.66
C VAL A 155 4.80 24.88 -0.08
N VAL A 156 4.27 23.78 -0.63
CA VAL A 156 4.72 22.45 -0.22
C VAL A 156 5.79 21.96 -1.19
N HIS A 157 7.04 22.03 -0.75
CA HIS A 157 8.18 21.50 -1.51
C HIS A 157 7.99 20.03 -1.85
N ARG A 158 8.64 19.61 -2.94
CA ARG A 158 8.61 18.22 -3.39
C ARG A 158 9.27 17.35 -2.32
N ALA A 159 8.56 16.35 -1.82
CA ALA A 159 9.09 15.43 -0.83
C ALA A 159 9.82 14.28 -1.52
N LEU A 160 11.06 14.04 -1.10
CA LEU A 160 11.81 12.81 -1.36
C LEU A 160 11.66 11.92 -0.14
N ILE A 161 11.30 10.66 -0.34
CA ILE A 161 11.04 9.71 0.75
C ILE A 161 11.98 8.53 0.57
N ASP A 162 13.03 8.48 1.38
CA ASP A 162 13.91 7.31 1.39
C ASP A 162 13.25 6.21 2.21
N VAL A 163 12.93 5.12 1.54
CA VAL A 163 12.23 3.96 2.08
C VAL A 163 13.24 2.87 2.36
N HIS A 164 13.23 2.33 3.58
CA HIS A 164 14.06 1.21 4.00
C HIS A 164 13.20 0.07 4.54
N ILE A 165 13.27 -1.09 3.91
CA ILE A 165 12.47 -2.28 4.22
C ILE A 165 13.37 -3.39 4.73
N ALA A 166 13.11 -3.86 5.96
CA ALA A 166 13.73 -5.04 6.54
C ALA A 166 12.88 -6.27 6.19
N ALA A 167 13.28 -7.01 5.16
CA ALA A 167 12.62 -8.25 4.76
C ALA A 167 13.20 -9.45 5.53
N PRO A 168 12.39 -10.27 6.21
CA PRO A 168 12.89 -11.47 6.87
C PRO A 168 13.35 -12.50 5.83
N GLY A 169 14.58 -12.97 5.95
CA GLY A 169 15.17 -13.91 5.00
C GLY A 169 16.64 -14.23 5.29
N PRO A 170 17.16 -15.34 4.75
CA PRO A 170 18.55 -15.73 4.96
C PRO A 170 19.53 -14.88 4.14
N ALA A 171 19.14 -14.48 2.92
CA ALA A 171 19.93 -13.70 1.99
C ALA A 171 19.03 -13.02 0.94
N ARG A 172 19.59 -12.05 0.21
CA ARG A 172 18.94 -11.36 -0.91
C ARG A 172 18.61 -12.38 -2.01
N GLY A 173 17.36 -12.45 -2.44
CA GLY A 173 17.01 -13.27 -3.60
C GLY A 173 15.52 -13.61 -3.67
N PRO A 174 15.16 -14.81 -4.14
CA PRO A 174 13.80 -15.11 -4.61
C PRO A 174 12.73 -15.08 -3.51
N PHE A 175 13.13 -15.18 -2.24
CA PHE A 175 12.19 -15.03 -1.11
C PHE A 175 11.98 -13.57 -0.70
N THR A 176 13.06 -12.79 -0.54
CA THR A 176 13.00 -11.45 0.04
C THR A 176 12.70 -10.35 -0.98
N GLU A 177 13.13 -10.48 -2.23
CA GLU A 177 12.93 -9.45 -3.26
C GLU A 177 11.46 -9.21 -3.60
N PRO A 178 10.62 -10.24 -3.85
CA PRO A 178 9.21 -10.01 -4.12
C PRO A 178 8.48 -9.40 -2.93
N MET A 179 8.89 -9.73 -1.70
CA MET A 179 8.35 -9.13 -0.49
C MET A 179 8.69 -7.64 -0.41
N ALA A 180 9.95 -7.28 -0.66
CA ALA A 180 10.41 -5.89 -0.64
C ALA A 180 9.72 -5.04 -1.72
N HIS A 181 9.59 -5.56 -2.95
CA HIS A 181 8.85 -4.89 -4.02
C HIS A 181 7.38 -4.65 -3.66
N ARG A 182 6.72 -5.68 -3.11
CA ARG A 182 5.32 -5.57 -2.68
C ARG A 182 5.17 -4.54 -1.56
N PHE A 183 6.03 -4.57 -0.54
CA PHE A 183 5.98 -3.60 0.55
C PHE A 183 6.23 -2.18 0.06
N LEU A 184 7.12 -1.97 -0.92
CA LEU A 184 7.37 -0.64 -1.47
C LEU A 184 6.12 -0.04 -2.13
N GLU A 185 5.36 -0.84 -2.89
CA GLU A 185 4.08 -0.41 -3.51
C GLU A 185 3.08 0.01 -2.43
N GLU A 186 2.92 -0.82 -1.40
CA GLU A 186 2.03 -0.56 -0.28
C GLU A 186 2.46 0.69 0.50
N VAL A 187 3.77 0.89 0.72
CA VAL A 187 4.33 2.09 1.38
C VAL A 187 4.10 3.34 0.54
N ALA A 188 4.24 3.29 -0.78
CA ALA A 188 3.95 4.44 -1.63
C ALA A 188 2.48 4.88 -1.49
N ALA A 189 1.54 3.94 -1.46
CA ALA A 189 0.14 4.25 -1.23
C ALA A 189 -0.14 4.82 0.17
N VAL A 190 0.53 4.31 1.21
CA VAL A 190 0.47 4.88 2.58
C VAL A 190 1.01 6.31 2.58
N CYS A 191 2.13 6.58 1.90
CA CYS A 191 2.70 7.90 1.77
C CYS A 191 1.78 8.86 1.01
N THR A 192 1.06 8.40 -0.02
CA THR A 192 0.04 9.19 -0.72
C THR A 192 -1.10 9.60 0.21
N LEU A 193 -1.61 8.69 1.03
CA LEU A 193 -2.63 9.01 2.04
C LEU A 193 -2.09 9.98 3.10
N PHE A 194 -0.85 9.77 3.57
CA PHE A 194 -0.19 10.58 4.59
C PHE A 194 0.03 12.03 4.11
N LEU A 195 0.61 12.21 2.92
CA LEU A 195 0.93 13.52 2.37
C LEU A 195 -0.27 14.20 1.72
N GLY A 196 -1.32 13.46 1.35
CA GLY A 196 -2.50 13.99 0.65
C GLY A 196 -2.26 14.32 -0.82
N ARG A 197 -1.18 13.80 -1.41
CA ARG A 197 -0.77 13.99 -2.81
C ARG A 197 -0.08 12.73 -3.32
N ALA A 198 -0.08 12.52 -4.64
CA ALA A 198 0.46 11.28 -5.20
C ALA A 198 1.97 11.16 -4.92
N VAL A 199 2.41 9.93 -4.69
CA VAL A 199 3.81 9.57 -4.47
C VAL A 199 4.25 8.56 -5.51
N ASP A 200 5.14 8.95 -6.41
CA ASP A 200 5.59 8.09 -7.50
C ASP A 200 6.29 6.84 -6.98
N PHE A 201 5.84 5.71 -7.51
CA PHE A 201 6.39 4.39 -7.25
C PHE A 201 7.51 4.10 -8.28
N PRO A 202 8.78 3.99 -7.86
CA PRO A 202 9.88 3.73 -8.75
C PRO A 202 9.84 2.27 -9.24
N PRO A 203 10.43 1.97 -10.41
CA PRO A 203 10.41 0.62 -10.97
C PRO A 203 11.28 -0.38 -10.20
N MET A 204 12.14 0.08 -9.27
CA MET A 204 13.17 -0.74 -8.65
C MET A 204 13.34 -0.45 -7.16
N ILE A 205 13.51 -1.53 -6.39
CA ILE A 205 14.02 -1.49 -5.02
C ILE A 205 15.34 -2.25 -5.00
N MET A 206 16.38 -1.64 -4.43
CA MET A 206 17.72 -2.22 -4.43
C MET A 206 18.08 -2.66 -3.03
N PRO A 207 18.88 -3.73 -2.88
CA PRO A 207 19.43 -4.05 -1.58
C PRO A 207 20.26 -2.89 -1.01
N SER A 208 20.16 -2.64 0.29
CA SER A 208 20.92 -1.56 0.95
C SER A 208 22.42 -1.85 0.92
N SER A 209 23.26 -0.81 0.90
CA SER A 209 24.71 -0.98 1.01
C SER A 209 25.08 -1.53 2.39
N ASP A 210 26.16 -2.33 2.46
CA ASP A 210 26.60 -2.93 3.72
C ASP A 210 26.99 -1.88 4.77
N GLU A 211 27.44 -0.70 4.32
CA GLU A 211 27.75 0.46 5.15
C GLU A 211 26.51 1.08 5.82
N ALA A 212 25.33 1.01 5.19
CA ALA A 212 24.10 1.60 5.73
C ALA A 212 23.39 0.67 6.73
N ILE A 213 23.62 -0.64 6.67
CA ILE A 213 22.91 -1.64 7.49
C ILE A 213 23.06 -1.41 9.01
N PRO A 214 24.25 -1.10 9.57
CA PRO A 214 24.39 -0.87 11.01
C PRO A 214 23.55 0.31 11.52
N ASP A 215 23.47 1.39 10.74
CA ASP A 215 22.69 2.58 11.05
C ASP A 215 21.18 2.29 10.99
N LEU A 216 20.73 1.58 9.96
CA LEU A 216 19.34 1.12 9.83
C LEU A 216 18.91 0.20 10.98
N ASN A 217 19.78 -0.74 11.40
CA ASN A 217 19.51 -1.60 12.55
C ASN A 217 19.40 -0.82 13.87
N THR A 218 20.21 0.24 14.02
CA THR A 218 20.13 1.13 15.19
C THR A 218 18.81 1.88 15.19
N ARG A 219 18.43 2.47 14.05
CA ARG A 219 17.15 3.21 13.89
C ARG A 219 15.92 2.33 14.07
N LEU A 220 15.99 1.05 13.71
CA LEU A 220 14.89 0.10 13.90
C LEU A 220 14.39 0.09 15.36
N SER A 221 15.33 0.19 16.29
CA SER A 221 15.09 0.14 17.74
C SER A 221 14.97 1.53 18.39
N ASP A 222 15.08 2.62 17.63
CA ASP A 222 15.02 3.98 18.16
C ASP A 222 13.58 4.35 18.54
N PRO A 223 13.27 4.60 19.83
CA PRO A 223 11.91 4.97 20.26
C PRO A 223 11.47 6.35 19.78
N ASN A 224 12.38 7.21 19.31
CA ASN A 224 12.03 8.56 18.83
C ASN A 224 11.47 8.57 17.42
N ILE A 225 11.71 7.51 16.63
CA ILE A 225 11.15 7.39 15.29
C ILE A 225 9.72 6.85 15.43
N GLY A 226 8.72 7.74 15.37
CA GLY A 226 7.31 7.38 15.52
C GLY A 226 6.71 6.74 14.27
N THR A 227 5.63 5.97 14.45
CA THR A 227 4.78 5.53 13.35
C THR A 227 4.06 6.72 12.73
N LEU A 228 3.98 6.78 11.40
CA LEU A 228 3.25 7.85 10.71
C LEU A 228 1.79 7.89 11.16
N THR A 229 1.30 9.10 11.43
CA THR A 229 -0.08 9.34 11.83
C THR A 229 -0.77 10.31 10.88
N ARG A 230 -2.03 10.05 10.54
CA ARG A 230 -2.89 11.00 9.81
C ARG A 230 -4.17 11.22 10.63
N ASP A 231 -4.49 12.48 10.91
CA ASP A 231 -5.66 12.88 11.71
C ASP A 231 -5.76 12.11 13.06
N GLY A 232 -4.59 11.89 13.69
CA GLY A 232 -4.48 11.15 14.97
C GLY A 232 -4.42 9.62 14.83
N VAL A 233 -4.57 9.07 13.63
CA VAL A 233 -4.62 7.62 13.38
C VAL A 233 -3.29 7.09 12.88
N LEU A 234 -2.81 6.00 13.48
CA LEU A 234 -1.59 5.29 13.05
C LEU A 234 -1.81 4.63 11.68
N LEU A 235 -0.84 4.78 10.77
CA LEU A 235 -0.88 4.21 9.43
C LEU A 235 -0.21 2.82 9.34
N ASP A 236 -0.05 2.13 10.47
CA ASP A 236 0.54 0.78 10.51
C ASP A 236 -0.48 -0.31 10.13
N ILE A 237 -0.46 -0.68 8.86
CA ILE A 237 -1.30 -1.76 8.32
C ILE A 237 -0.73 -3.17 8.58
N TYR A 238 0.53 -3.30 9.02
CA TYR A 238 1.21 -4.59 9.10
C TYR A 238 1.26 -5.15 10.53
N GLY A 239 1.43 -4.28 11.52
CA GLY A 239 1.48 -4.65 12.93
C GLY A 239 0.12 -4.60 13.58
N ASP A 240 -0.28 -3.40 14.01
CA ASP A 240 -1.46 -3.19 14.85
C ASP A 240 -2.78 -3.62 14.16
N LEU A 241 -2.96 -3.27 12.88
CA LEU A 241 -4.13 -3.72 12.11
C LEU A 241 -4.20 -5.25 11.99
N PHE A 242 -3.06 -5.92 11.77
CA PHE A 242 -3.01 -7.38 11.67
C PHE A 242 -3.41 -8.04 13.00
N LEU A 243 -2.92 -7.50 14.13
CA LEU A 243 -3.27 -8.00 15.46
C LEU A 243 -4.77 -7.85 15.77
N ARG A 244 -5.39 -6.75 15.34
CA ARG A 244 -6.81 -6.45 15.62
C ARG A 244 -7.79 -7.08 14.61
N GLY A 245 -7.40 -7.17 13.34
CA GLY A 245 -8.29 -7.53 12.23
C GLY A 245 -7.86 -8.75 11.40
N GLY A 246 -6.66 -9.28 11.62
CA GLY A 246 -6.09 -10.38 10.84
C GLY A 246 -5.76 -10.02 9.38
N LEU A 247 -5.26 -11.01 8.64
CA LEU A 247 -4.80 -10.85 7.25
C LEU A 247 -5.87 -10.29 6.31
N GLU A 248 -7.14 -10.61 6.56
CA GLU A 248 -8.26 -10.11 5.75
C GLU A 248 -8.41 -8.59 5.87
N SER A 249 -8.37 -8.04 7.10
CA SER A 249 -8.42 -6.59 7.30
C SER A 249 -7.20 -5.89 6.69
N VAL A 250 -6.02 -6.51 6.77
CA VAL A 250 -4.81 -6.01 6.09
C VAL A 250 -5.03 -5.96 4.57
N ASN A 251 -5.56 -7.02 3.96
CA ASN A 251 -5.83 -7.04 2.52
C ASN A 251 -6.87 -5.98 2.11
N ARG A 252 -7.90 -5.73 2.92
CA ARG A 252 -8.88 -4.68 2.66
C ARG A 252 -8.29 -3.29 2.75
N ALA A 253 -7.54 -3.01 3.81
CA ALA A 253 -6.84 -1.74 3.97
C ALA A 253 -5.84 -1.51 2.84
N ARG A 254 -5.07 -2.54 2.46
CA ARG A 254 -4.17 -2.52 1.30
C ARG A 254 -4.92 -2.12 0.02
N ASN A 255 -5.99 -2.84 -0.31
CA ASN A 255 -6.74 -2.56 -1.54
C ASN A 255 -7.37 -1.15 -1.52
N ALA A 256 -7.82 -0.70 -0.35
CA ALA A 256 -8.35 0.65 -0.16
C ALA A 256 -7.27 1.72 -0.37
N LEU A 257 -6.07 1.54 0.20
CA LEU A 257 -4.93 2.43 0.04
C LEU A 257 -4.48 2.52 -1.42
N LEU A 258 -4.34 1.38 -2.12
CA LEU A 258 -3.97 1.35 -3.54
C LEU A 258 -5.02 2.02 -4.43
N SER A 259 -6.31 1.83 -4.12
CA SER A 259 -7.40 2.47 -4.85
C SER A 259 -7.45 3.98 -4.59
N TYR A 260 -7.16 4.40 -3.35
CA TYR A 260 -7.05 5.82 -2.98
C TYR A 260 -5.86 6.48 -3.69
N ASP A 261 -4.70 5.84 -3.73
CA ASP A 261 -3.54 6.32 -4.49
C ASP A 261 -3.88 6.48 -5.98
N SER A 262 -4.53 5.47 -6.56
CA SER A 262 -4.98 5.50 -7.95
C SER A 262 -5.97 6.63 -8.21
N ALA A 263 -6.87 6.94 -7.26
CA ALA A 263 -7.84 8.02 -7.35
C ALA A 263 -7.17 9.40 -7.35
N ILE A 264 -6.21 9.61 -6.43
CA ILE A 264 -5.45 10.86 -6.31
C ILE A 264 -4.73 11.16 -7.63
N ARG A 265 -4.17 10.16 -8.30
CA ARG A 265 -3.47 10.31 -9.59
C ARG A 265 -4.38 10.66 -10.77
N GLN A 266 -5.68 10.43 -10.67
CA GLN A 266 -6.58 10.71 -11.79
C GLN A 266 -6.69 12.22 -11.99
N ASN A 267 -6.50 12.68 -13.23
CA ASN A 267 -6.81 14.06 -13.60
C ASN A 267 -8.31 14.27 -13.82
N ARG A 268 -9.06 13.20 -14.11
CA ARG A 268 -10.51 13.27 -14.38
C ARG A 268 -11.31 13.07 -13.10
N GLU A 269 -12.25 13.97 -12.84
CA GLU A 269 -13.13 13.92 -11.66
C GLU A 269 -13.90 12.59 -11.57
N GLN A 270 -14.66 12.23 -12.60
CA GLN A 270 -15.50 11.01 -12.61
C GLN A 270 -14.68 9.74 -12.32
N ALA A 271 -13.50 9.60 -12.95
CA ALA A 271 -12.62 8.47 -12.70
C ALA A 271 -12.10 8.45 -11.25
N ALA A 272 -11.74 9.61 -10.70
CA ALA A 272 -11.34 9.73 -9.31
C ALA A 272 -12.49 9.36 -8.35
N LEU A 273 -13.70 9.85 -8.59
CA LEU A 273 -14.89 9.54 -7.80
C LEU A 273 -15.14 8.03 -7.77
N ILE A 274 -15.12 7.36 -8.92
CA ILE A 274 -15.26 5.90 -9.00
C ILE A 274 -14.20 5.22 -8.12
N LEU A 275 -12.94 5.62 -8.24
CA LEU A 275 -11.84 5.01 -7.48
C LEU A 275 -11.90 5.32 -5.98
N TYR A 276 -12.38 6.49 -5.56
CA TYR A 276 -12.64 6.81 -4.16
C TYR A 276 -13.75 5.94 -3.57
N VAL A 277 -14.81 5.71 -4.33
CA VAL A 277 -15.86 4.76 -3.92
C VAL A 277 -15.31 3.35 -3.85
N VAL A 278 -14.51 2.93 -4.82
CA VAL A 278 -13.84 1.60 -4.80
C VAL A 278 -12.93 1.46 -3.57
N ALA A 279 -12.17 2.51 -3.22
CA ALA A 279 -11.33 2.51 -2.02
C ALA A 279 -12.15 2.24 -0.75
N ALA A 280 -13.30 2.92 -0.61
CA ALA A 280 -14.23 2.67 0.49
C ALA A 280 -14.86 1.27 0.41
N GLU A 281 -15.31 0.83 -0.77
CA GLU A 281 -15.91 -0.49 -0.97
C GLU A 281 -14.98 -1.65 -0.59
N CYS A 282 -13.66 -1.52 -0.84
CA CYS A 282 -12.67 -2.52 -0.43
C CYS A 282 -12.74 -2.86 1.07
N LEU A 283 -13.14 -1.90 1.92
CA LEU A 283 -13.29 -2.06 3.37
C LEU A 283 -14.54 -2.85 3.75
N THR A 284 -15.54 -2.89 2.87
CA THR A 284 -16.89 -3.45 3.12
C THR A 284 -17.04 -4.93 2.79
N ASN A 285 -16.03 -5.58 2.19
CA ASN A 285 -16.15 -6.94 1.66
C ASN A 285 -16.64 -7.95 2.74
N PRO A 286 -17.72 -8.73 2.52
CA PRO A 286 -18.37 -9.46 3.62
C PRO A 286 -17.85 -10.89 3.85
N TYR A 287 -17.87 -11.34 5.12
CA TYR A 287 -17.57 -12.71 5.57
C TYR A 287 -18.79 -13.66 5.54
N GLN A 288 -19.67 -13.56 4.53
CA GLN A 288 -20.82 -14.44 4.24
C GLN A 288 -22.25 -13.92 4.58
N PRO A 289 -22.62 -13.42 5.79
CA PRO A 289 -24.05 -13.18 6.07
C PRO A 289 -24.65 -12.04 5.24
N TRP A 290 -23.83 -11.04 4.93
CA TRP A 290 -24.26 -9.85 4.20
C TRP A 290 -24.32 -10.09 2.68
N LYS A 291 -23.77 -11.21 2.17
CA LYS A 291 -23.76 -11.48 0.72
C LYS A 291 -25.16 -11.44 0.10
N THR A 292 -26.20 -11.72 0.90
CA THR A 292 -27.62 -11.67 0.51
C THR A 292 -28.20 -10.25 0.42
N GLU A 293 -27.64 -9.27 1.12
CA GLU A 293 -28.08 -7.88 1.03
C GLU A 293 -27.60 -7.21 -0.26
N ARG A 294 -28.40 -6.28 -0.80
CA ARG A 294 -28.00 -5.42 -1.92
C ARG A 294 -26.72 -4.66 -1.55
N LEU A 295 -25.74 -4.63 -2.45
CA LEU A 295 -24.43 -4.01 -2.19
C LEU A 295 -24.55 -2.55 -1.67
N THR A 296 -25.47 -1.74 -2.23
CA THR A 296 -25.72 -0.37 -1.78
C THR A 296 -26.19 -0.31 -0.32
N THR A 297 -27.07 -1.21 0.10
CA THR A 297 -27.56 -1.29 1.48
C THR A 297 -26.42 -1.62 2.43
N ARG A 298 -25.51 -2.52 2.03
CA ARG A 298 -24.32 -2.87 2.81
C ARG A 298 -23.41 -1.69 3.00
N PHE A 299 -23.08 -1.01 1.91
CA PHE A 299 -22.23 0.17 1.91
C PHE A 299 -22.78 1.25 2.85
N ILE A 300 -24.08 1.56 2.73
CA ILE A 300 -24.72 2.57 3.57
C ILE A 300 -24.67 2.17 5.05
N LYS A 301 -25.07 0.94 5.40
CA LYS A 301 -25.05 0.48 6.81
C LYS A 301 -23.64 0.49 7.39
N PHE A 302 -22.66 -0.02 6.65
CA PHE A 302 -21.28 -0.12 7.12
C PHE A 302 -20.71 1.26 7.48
N PHE A 303 -20.87 2.26 6.62
CA PHE A 303 -20.31 3.59 6.87
C PHE A 303 -21.11 4.44 7.85
N ASP A 304 -22.45 4.29 7.89
CA ASP A 304 -23.30 4.94 8.92
C ASP A 304 -22.90 4.47 10.33
N GLU A 305 -22.39 3.24 10.47
CA GLU A 305 -21.89 2.73 11.73
C GLU A 305 -20.39 2.98 11.98
N LEU A 306 -19.54 2.90 10.96
CA LEU A 306 -18.08 3.04 11.09
C LEU A 306 -17.66 4.46 11.44
N MET A 307 -18.26 5.47 10.79
CA MET A 307 -17.80 6.86 10.86
C MET A 307 -18.95 7.88 10.92
N PRO A 308 -19.89 7.75 11.87
CA PRO A 308 -21.06 8.62 11.96
C PRO A 308 -20.70 10.10 12.13
N ASP A 309 -19.64 10.40 12.90
CA ASP A 309 -19.23 11.77 13.22
C ASP A 309 -18.53 12.43 12.02
N ASP A 310 -17.67 11.69 11.31
CA ASP A 310 -17.03 12.19 10.09
C ASP A 310 -18.07 12.40 8.96
N LEU A 311 -19.10 11.54 8.89
CA LEU A 311 -20.23 11.74 7.96
C LEU A 311 -21.05 12.99 8.31
N ASP A 312 -21.25 13.29 9.59
CA ASP A 312 -21.86 14.56 9.99
C ASP A 312 -21.01 15.74 9.57
N ALA A 313 -19.69 15.68 9.79
CA ALA A 313 -18.77 16.71 9.35
C ALA A 313 -18.83 16.94 7.83
N LEU A 314 -18.89 15.87 7.02
CA LEU A 314 -19.08 15.98 5.56
C LEU A 314 -20.40 16.65 5.19
N VAL A 315 -21.50 16.21 5.80
CA VAL A 315 -22.84 16.75 5.49
C VAL A 315 -22.96 18.22 5.93
N GLN A 316 -22.27 18.63 7.00
CA GLN A 316 -22.24 20.01 7.47
C GLN A 316 -21.20 20.89 6.74
N HIS A 317 -20.33 20.31 5.91
CA HIS A 317 -19.32 21.07 5.17
C HIS A 317 -19.95 22.12 4.24
N ASP A 318 -19.48 23.37 4.22
CA ASP A 318 -20.12 24.47 3.48
C ASP A 318 -20.41 24.16 2.01
N ASN A 319 -19.49 23.45 1.36
CA ASN A 319 -19.61 23.05 -0.05
C ASN A 319 -20.49 21.82 -0.33
N PHE A 320 -21.06 21.16 0.69
CA PHE A 320 -21.78 19.88 0.54
C PHE A 320 -22.99 19.96 -0.38
N GLU A 321 -23.89 20.92 -0.17
CA GLU A 321 -25.11 21.04 -0.98
C GLU A 321 -24.78 21.36 -2.45
N ALA A 322 -23.75 22.18 -2.67
CA ALA A 322 -23.27 22.52 -4.01
C ALA A 322 -22.60 21.32 -4.70
N ALA A 323 -21.86 20.50 -3.93
CA ALA A 323 -21.20 19.32 -4.45
C ALA A 323 -22.21 18.22 -4.83
N PHE A 324 -23.06 17.80 -3.90
CA PHE A 324 -23.90 16.61 -4.09
C PHE A 324 -25.33 16.89 -4.52
N GLU A 325 -25.72 18.17 -4.62
CA GLU A 325 -27.09 18.61 -4.93
C GLU A 325 -28.15 18.12 -3.92
N ILE A 326 -27.70 17.74 -2.73
CA ILE A 326 -28.54 17.30 -1.61
C ILE A 326 -28.82 18.51 -0.71
N ARG A 327 -30.08 18.93 -0.63
CA ARG A 327 -30.50 20.01 0.28
C ARG A 327 -30.64 19.49 1.71
N ARG A 328 -30.02 20.19 2.67
CA ARG A 328 -30.11 19.91 4.12
C ARG A 328 -31.53 20.12 4.63
N GLY A 329 -32.09 21.31 4.40
CA GLY A 329 -33.43 21.68 4.86
C GLY A 329 -33.66 21.36 6.35
N SER A 330 -34.87 20.90 6.70
CA SER A 330 -35.25 20.48 8.06
C SER A 330 -35.02 18.99 8.33
N ARG A 331 -34.11 18.35 7.58
CA ARG A 331 -33.95 16.89 7.60
C ARG A 331 -33.05 16.44 8.74
N THR A 332 -33.26 15.22 9.23
CA THR A 332 -32.41 14.64 10.27
C THR A 332 -31.02 14.33 9.72
N ALA A 333 -30.00 14.42 10.56
CA ALA A 333 -28.61 14.07 10.22
C ALA A 333 -28.53 12.68 9.58
N ARG A 334 -29.18 11.69 10.20
CA ARG A 334 -29.25 10.32 9.68
C ARG A 334 -29.85 10.22 8.27
N ALA A 335 -30.90 10.99 7.97
CA ALA A 335 -31.50 10.98 6.63
C ALA A 335 -30.54 11.55 5.58
N LEU A 336 -29.80 12.61 5.94
CA LEU A 336 -28.81 13.22 5.05
C LEU A 336 -27.60 12.30 4.82
N ARG A 337 -27.07 11.66 5.87
CA ARG A 337 -25.99 10.67 5.74
C ARG A 337 -26.36 9.53 4.79
N ARG A 338 -27.57 8.97 4.93
CA ARG A 338 -28.00 7.84 4.09
C ARG A 338 -28.18 8.24 2.63
N GLU A 339 -28.74 9.42 2.36
CA GLU A 339 -28.86 9.92 0.99
C GLU A 339 -27.49 10.22 0.40
N PHE A 340 -26.60 10.85 1.17
CA PHE A 340 -25.22 11.10 0.76
C PHE A 340 -24.48 9.82 0.40
N LEU A 341 -24.52 8.80 1.28
CA LEU A 341 -23.91 7.50 1.03
C LEU A 341 -24.52 6.82 -0.20
N SER A 342 -25.84 6.93 -0.41
CA SER A 342 -26.49 6.44 -1.62
C SER A 342 -26.05 7.18 -2.86
N ALA A 343 -25.89 8.50 -2.79
CA ALA A 343 -25.48 9.34 -3.91
C ALA A 343 -24.04 9.05 -4.32
N ILE A 344 -23.10 9.05 -3.38
CA ILE A 344 -21.70 8.68 -3.64
C ILE A 344 -21.62 7.28 -4.23
N TYR A 345 -22.31 6.31 -3.63
CA TYR A 345 -22.26 4.94 -4.12
C TYR A 345 -22.74 4.79 -5.56
N ASN A 346 -23.74 5.57 -5.98
CA ASN A 346 -24.24 5.54 -7.35
C ASN A 346 -23.27 6.14 -8.39
N GLN A 347 -22.31 6.97 -7.98
CA GLN A 347 -21.31 7.57 -8.88
C GLN A 347 -20.42 6.51 -9.55
N ARG A 348 -20.29 5.31 -8.94
CA ARG A 348 -19.54 4.20 -9.53
C ARG A 348 -20.13 3.67 -10.85
N SER A 349 -21.39 4.00 -11.15
CA SER A 349 -22.14 3.51 -12.30
C SER A 349 -22.49 4.62 -13.29
N GLU A 350 -21.95 5.83 -13.10
CA GLU A 350 -22.13 6.92 -14.06
C GLU A 350 -21.31 6.67 -15.34
N PRO A 351 -21.85 6.98 -16.52
CA PRO A 351 -21.12 6.80 -17.77
C PRO A 351 -19.90 7.72 -17.82
N VAL A 352 -18.71 7.13 -18.00
CA VAL A 352 -17.47 7.88 -18.26
C VAL A 352 -17.45 8.28 -19.74
N HIS A 353 -18.34 9.18 -20.15
CA HIS A 353 -18.51 9.60 -21.53
C HIS A 353 -18.12 11.05 -21.74
N GLU A 354 -16.82 11.31 -21.68
CA GLU A 354 -16.20 12.51 -22.25
C GLU A 354 -14.93 12.05 -22.99
N GLY A 355 -14.75 12.54 -24.23
CA GLY A 355 -13.72 12.06 -25.16
C GLY A 355 -12.26 12.12 -24.66
N LEU A 356 -11.30 11.85 -25.55
CA LEU A 356 -9.87 11.77 -25.19
C LEU A 356 -9.27 13.10 -24.69
N SER A 357 -9.91 14.24 -24.98
CA SER A 357 -9.42 15.58 -24.63
C SER A 357 -9.90 16.03 -23.24
N ALA A 358 -9.10 15.75 -22.21
CA ALA A 358 -9.24 16.40 -20.89
C ALA A 358 -8.61 17.82 -20.84
N SER A 359 -7.93 18.23 -21.91
CA SER A 359 -7.08 19.43 -21.96
C SER A 359 -7.81 20.76 -22.19
N PHE A 360 -9.15 20.77 -22.25
CA PHE A 360 -9.92 21.96 -22.64
C PHE A 360 -11.00 22.38 -21.64
N GLN A 361 -10.76 22.26 -20.33
CA GLN A 361 -11.64 22.87 -19.32
C GLN A 361 -11.13 24.22 -18.77
N GLY A 362 -9.87 24.58 -18.97
CA GLY A 362 -9.34 25.92 -18.66
C GLY A 362 -9.74 26.45 -17.26
N MET A 363 -9.94 27.77 -17.13
CA MET A 363 -10.44 28.41 -15.89
C MET A 363 -11.90 28.05 -15.54
N ALA A 364 -12.61 27.27 -16.36
CA ALA A 364 -13.99 26.87 -16.09
C ALA A 364 -14.09 25.70 -15.09
N GLY A 365 -13.03 24.91 -14.91
CA GLY A 365 -12.97 23.82 -13.91
C GLY A 365 -12.98 24.32 -12.46
N MET A 366 -12.35 25.47 -12.21
CA MET A 366 -12.22 26.09 -10.89
C MET A 366 -13.54 26.65 -10.31
N GLY A 367 -14.61 26.73 -11.11
CA GLY A 367 -15.94 27.18 -10.69
C GLY A 367 -17.04 26.12 -10.77
N GLY A 368 -16.71 24.91 -11.26
CA GLY A 368 -17.69 23.83 -11.43
C GLY A 368 -17.96 23.05 -10.14
N ARG A 369 -19.11 22.37 -10.03
CA ARG A 369 -19.40 21.50 -8.87
C ARG A 369 -18.45 20.29 -8.75
N ALA A 370 -17.75 19.98 -9.84
CA ALA A 370 -16.86 18.84 -9.99
C ALA A 370 -15.70 18.81 -8.97
N HIS A 371 -14.94 19.89 -8.86
CA HIS A 371 -13.80 19.94 -7.94
C HIS A 371 -14.24 19.85 -6.47
N LEU A 372 -15.42 20.39 -6.13
CA LEU A 372 -16.03 20.29 -4.80
C LEU A 372 -16.37 18.83 -4.46
N ARG A 373 -17.05 18.13 -5.39
CA ARG A 373 -17.40 16.71 -5.23
C ARG A 373 -16.16 15.85 -5.04
N ARG A 374 -15.15 16.05 -5.90
CA ARG A 374 -13.88 15.33 -5.82
C ARG A 374 -13.23 15.50 -4.45
N ALA A 375 -13.09 16.74 -3.98
CA ALA A 375 -12.45 17.01 -2.70
C ALA A 375 -13.18 16.37 -1.52
N LEU A 376 -14.52 16.44 -1.49
CA LEU A 376 -15.32 15.81 -0.45
C LEU A 376 -15.34 14.27 -0.54
N ALA A 377 -15.31 13.70 -1.75
CA ALA A 377 -15.18 12.26 -1.95
C ALA A 377 -13.81 11.73 -1.51
N SER A 378 -12.74 12.49 -1.76
CA SER A 378 -11.39 12.22 -1.26
C SER A 378 -11.37 12.23 0.28
N GLN A 379 -11.97 13.23 0.91
CA GLN A 379 -12.11 13.27 2.38
C GLN A 379 -12.91 12.08 2.92
N PHE A 380 -14.03 11.74 2.28
CA PHE A 380 -14.82 10.56 2.62
C PHE A 380 -13.98 9.27 2.58
N ALA A 381 -13.24 9.04 1.49
CA ALA A 381 -12.40 7.86 1.34
C ALA A 381 -11.24 7.84 2.34
N LYS A 382 -10.60 8.99 2.59
CA LYS A 382 -9.58 9.15 3.62
C LYS A 382 -10.13 8.75 4.99
N TRP A 383 -11.24 9.36 5.42
CA TRP A 383 -11.85 9.06 6.73
C TRP A 383 -12.32 7.61 6.83
N ALA A 384 -12.88 7.04 5.76
CA ALA A 384 -13.22 5.62 5.70
C ALA A 384 -12.01 4.72 5.99
N ILE A 385 -10.86 5.00 5.35
CA ILE A 385 -9.61 4.25 5.59
C ILE A 385 -9.14 4.45 7.03
N LEU A 386 -9.04 5.70 7.50
CA LEU A 386 -8.52 5.99 8.84
C LEU A 386 -9.39 5.35 9.95
N ARG A 387 -10.72 5.46 9.89
CA ARG A 387 -11.62 4.84 10.87
C ARG A 387 -11.60 3.32 10.80
N PHE A 388 -11.40 2.75 9.62
CA PHE A 388 -11.17 1.31 9.50
C PHE A 388 -9.85 0.89 10.13
N LEU A 389 -8.78 1.69 10.01
CA LEU A 389 -7.51 1.41 10.70
C LEU A 389 -7.66 1.49 12.21
N GLU A 390 -8.40 2.44 12.78
CA GLU A 390 -8.64 2.55 14.23
C GLU A 390 -9.55 1.45 14.79
N SER A 391 -10.55 1.06 14.03
CA SER A 391 -11.55 0.09 14.46
C SER A 391 -11.86 -0.84 13.28
N PRO A 392 -10.97 -1.80 12.97
CA PRO A 392 -11.22 -2.75 11.90
C PRO A 392 -12.43 -3.58 12.28
N ARG A 393 -13.57 -3.25 11.68
CA ARG A 393 -14.82 -3.95 11.98
C ARG A 393 -14.81 -5.27 11.25
N THR A 394 -14.32 -6.30 11.93
CA THR A 394 -14.53 -7.70 11.56
C THR A 394 -15.95 -8.15 11.95
N SER A 395 -16.60 -7.52 12.93
CA SER A 395 -17.85 -7.96 13.57
C SER A 395 -19.18 -7.70 12.84
N LEU A 396 -19.16 -7.61 11.51
CA LEU A 396 -20.29 -8.13 10.71
C LEU A 396 -20.08 -9.63 10.36
N VAL A 397 -19.08 -10.26 10.96
CA VAL A 397 -19.00 -11.70 11.21
C VAL A 397 -20.03 -12.01 12.29
N GLY A 398 -21.23 -12.40 11.85
CA GLY A 398 -22.39 -12.61 12.71
C GLY A 398 -22.22 -13.77 13.71
N HIS A 399 -22.91 -13.63 14.85
CA HIS A 399 -23.69 -14.76 15.33
C HIS A 399 -24.68 -15.16 14.23
N PRO A 400 -24.88 -16.47 13.97
CA PRO A 400 -25.89 -16.93 13.04
C PRO A 400 -27.27 -16.71 13.66
N ALA A 401 -27.82 -15.50 13.51
CA ALA A 401 -29.25 -15.29 13.59
C ALA A 401 -29.80 -15.58 12.19
N THR A 402 -30.33 -16.78 12.02
CA THR A 402 -31.25 -17.12 10.94
C THR A 402 -32.25 -15.98 10.78
N ALA A 403 -32.34 -15.40 9.58
CA ALA A 403 -33.48 -14.57 9.24
C ALA A 403 -34.76 -15.39 9.46
N PRO A 404 -35.81 -14.83 10.10
CA PRO A 404 -37.09 -15.54 10.20
C PRO A 404 -37.63 -15.74 8.78
N LEU A 405 -38.13 -16.95 8.51
CA LEU A 405 -38.87 -17.26 7.28
C LEU A 405 -40.03 -16.26 7.15
N GLU A 406 -40.08 -15.54 6.04
CA GLU A 406 -41.27 -14.80 5.65
C GLU A 406 -42.37 -15.83 5.38
N GLU A 407 -43.39 -15.87 6.25
CA GLU A 407 -44.65 -16.52 5.95
C GLU A 407 -45.37 -15.70 4.86
N SER A 408 -45.50 -16.30 3.68
CA SER A 408 -46.56 -15.98 2.71
C SER A 408 -47.09 -17.26 2.09
#